data_AF-A0A527X996-F1
#
_entry.id   AF-A0A527X996-F1
#
_cell.length_a   1.000
_cell.length_b   1.000
_cell.length_c   1.000
_cell.angle_alpha   90.00
_cell.angle_beta   90.00
_cell.angle_gamma   90.00
#
_symmetry.space_group_name_H-M   'P 1'
#
loop_
_entity.id
_entity.type
_entity.pdbx_description
1 polymer ?
#
loop_
_entity_poly.entity_id
_entity_poly.type
_entity_poly.pdbx_seq_one_letter_code
_entity_poly.pdbx_strand_id
1 'polypeptide(L)' 'AQGKLPADLPRADPKTDARVKPRDVFVYFITEGKVRAPFGAMALMKRVAA' A
#
# COMPACT_ATOMS: atom_id res chain seq x y z
N ALA A 1 -5.85 5.18 3.18
CA ALA A 1 -6.14 4.20 2.11
C ALA A 1 -7.64 4.11 1.87
N GLN A 2 -8.16 4.70 0.79
CA GLN A 2 -9.61 4.87 0.56
C GLN A 2 -10.33 3.61 0.04
N GLY A 3 -9.58 2.58 -0.35
CA GLY A 3 -10.14 1.32 -0.86
C GLY A 3 -10.83 1.45 -2.23
N LYS A 4 -10.45 2.46 -3.02
CA LYS A 4 -10.95 2.65 -4.39
C LYS A 4 -10.18 1.78 -5.38
N LEU A 5 -10.83 1.49 -6.50
CA LEU A 5 -10.29 0.72 -7.60
C LEU A 5 -9.40 1.61 -8.50
N PRO A 6 -8.25 1.14 -9.00
CA PRO A 6 -7.49 1.85 -10.05
C PRO A 6 -8.28 1.89 -11.36
N ALA A 7 -8.26 3.04 -12.05
CA ALA A 7 -9.04 3.27 -13.26
C ALA A 7 -8.35 2.78 -14.54
N ASP A 8 -7.04 2.60 -14.49
CA ASP A 8 -6.13 2.36 -15.62
C ASP A 8 -5.69 0.89 -15.73
N LEU A 9 -6.19 0.01 -14.86
CA LEU A 9 -5.76 -1.39 -14.77
C LEU A 9 -6.88 -2.36 -15.16
N PRO A 10 -6.66 -3.21 -16.18
CA PRO A 10 -7.59 -4.29 -16.52
C PRO A 10 -7.78 -5.25 -15.36
N ARG A 11 -9.04 -5.60 -15.07
CA ARG A 11 -9.40 -6.53 -13.98
C ARG A 11 -9.58 -7.95 -14.51
N ALA A 12 -9.15 -8.92 -13.70
CA ALA A 12 -9.43 -10.34 -13.93
C ALA A 12 -10.95 -10.66 -13.88
N ASP A 13 -11.69 -9.93 -13.04
CA ASP A 13 -13.17 -9.93 -13.04
C ASP A 13 -13.69 -8.49 -13.16
N PRO A 14 -14.12 -8.06 -14.36
CA PRO A 14 -14.64 -6.71 -14.58
C PRO A 14 -16.10 -6.54 -14.13
N LYS A 15 -16.82 -7.62 -13.79
CA LYS A 15 -18.26 -7.57 -13.45
C LYS A 15 -18.52 -7.37 -11.95
N THR A 16 -17.56 -7.74 -11.11
CA THR A 16 -17.71 -7.67 -9.66
C THR A 16 -17.04 -6.43 -9.09
N ASP A 17 -17.83 -5.56 -8.46
CA ASP A 17 -17.32 -4.39 -7.76
C ASP A 17 -17.22 -4.63 -6.24
N ALA A 18 -16.03 -4.41 -5.69
CA ALA A 18 -15.81 -4.49 -4.26
C ALA A 18 -16.29 -3.22 -3.56
N ARG A 19 -16.85 -3.36 -2.35
CA ARG A 19 -17.28 -2.22 -1.55
C ARG A 19 -16.11 -1.29 -1.22
N VAL A 20 -16.27 -0.01 -1.58
CA VAL A 20 -15.32 1.06 -1.25
C VAL A 20 -15.43 1.37 0.24
N LYS A 21 -14.37 1.06 0.97
CA LYS A 21 -14.25 1.34 2.40
C LYS A 21 -12.78 1.57 2.75
N PRO A 22 -12.46 2.38 3.77
CA PRO A 22 -11.12 2.48 4.30
C PRO A 22 -10.54 1.09 4.61
N ARG A 23 -9.25 0.91 4.33
CA ARG A 23 -8.54 -0.34 4.57
C ARG A 23 -7.36 -0.10 5.48
N ASP A 24 -7.11 -1.06 6.36
CA ASP A 24 -5.84 -1.15 7.05
C ASP A 24 -4.78 -1.59 6.04
N VAL A 25 -3.67 -0.87 6.01
CA VAL A 25 -2.57 -1.11 5.07
C VAL A 25 -1.30 -1.36 5.87
N PHE A 26 -0.67 -2.49 5.58
CA PHE A 26 0.60 -2.89 6.17
C PHE A 26 1.67 -2.86 5.06
N VAL A 27 2.81 -2.25 5.35
CA VAL A 27 3.93 -2.11 4.40
C VAL A 27 5.16 -2.77 5.00
N TYR A 28 5.83 -3.62 4.21
CA TYR A 28 7.03 -4.34 4.61
C TYR A 28 8.21 -3.92 3.73
N PHE A 29 9.33 -3.61 4.38
CA PHE A 29 10.60 -3.33 3.69
C PHE A 29 11.42 -4.61 3.62
N ILE A 30 11.38 -5.26 2.46
CA ILE A 30 12.12 -6.50 2.18
C ILE A 30 13.17 -6.21 1.10
N THR A 31 14.31 -5.68 1.53
CA THR A 31 15.46 -5.42 0.64
C THR A 31 16.69 -6.13 1.19
N GLU A 32 17.54 -6.66 0.31
CA GLU A 32 18.81 -7.29 0.68
C GLU A 32 19.69 -6.29 1.46
N GLY A 33 19.98 -6.63 2.72
CA GLY A 33 20.50 -5.69 3.72
C GLY A 33 19.47 -5.39 4.80
N LYS A 34 19.20 -6.38 5.67
CA LYS A 34 18.28 -6.27 6.83
C LYS A 34 18.55 -5.03 7.71
N VAL A 35 19.80 -4.57 7.74
CA VAL A 35 20.25 -3.37 8.48
C VAL A 35 19.60 -2.08 7.95
N ARG A 36 19.23 -2.03 6.65
CA ARG A 36 18.65 -0.83 6.03
C ARG A 36 17.12 -0.73 6.12
N ALA A 37 16.44 -1.86 6.33
CA ALA A 37 14.98 -1.91 6.39
C ALA A 37 14.37 -0.98 7.46
N PRO A 38 14.92 -0.85 8.69
CA PRO A 38 14.40 0.09 9.68
C PRO A 38 14.45 1.55 9.22
N PHE A 39 15.51 1.98 8.53
CA PHE A 39 15.62 3.35 8.03
C PHE A 39 14.59 3.65 6.95
N GLY A 40 14.30 2.68 6.07
CA GLY A 40 13.22 2.78 5.07
C GLY A 40 11.85 2.96 5.72
N ALA A 41 11.54 2.13 6.73
CA ALA A 41 10.30 2.23 7.50
C ALA A 41 10.16 3.58 8.21
N MET A 42 11.19 4.03 8.94
CA MET A 42 11.18 5.33 9.62
C MET A 42 11.01 6.49 8.62
N ALA A 43 11.68 6.43 7.47
CA ALA A 43 11.55 7.46 6.44
C ALA A 43 10.15 7.48 5.80
N LEU A 44 9.50 6.32 5.63
CA LEU A 44 8.11 6.26 5.18
C LEU A 44 7.16 6.82 6.25
N MET A 45 7.30 6.41 7.52
CA MET A 45 6.48 6.90 8.63
C MET A 45 6.51 8.43 8.72
N LYS A 46 7.69 9.04 8.60
CA LYS A 46 7.84 10.51 8.58
C LYS A 46 7.07 11.18 7.43
N ARG A 47 7.02 10.56 6.25
CA ARG A 47 6.37 11.12 5.06
C ARG A 47 4.85 11.01 5.09
N VAL A 48 4.32 9.97 5.74
CA VAL A 48 2.87 9.72 5.82
C VAL A 48 2.21 10.26 7.10
N ALA A 49 3.01 10.75 8.04
CA ALA A 49 2.53 11.34 9.30
C ALA A 49 2.21 12.84 9.21
N ALA A 50 2.55 13.49 8.09
CA ALA A 50 2.11 14.85 7.74
C ALA A 50 0.80 14.80 6.95
#